data_AF-A0A7R9BI77-F1
#
_entry.id   AF-A0A7R9BI77-F1
#
_cell.length_a   1.000
_cell.length_b   1.000
_cell.length_c   1.000
_cell.angle_alpha   90.00
_cell.angle_beta   90.00
_cell.angle_gamma   90.00
#
_symmetry.space_group_name_H-M   'P 1'
#
loop_
_entity.id
_entity.type
_entity.pdbx_description
1 polymer ?
#
loop_
_entity_poly.entity_id
_entity_poly.type
_entity_poly.pdbx_seq_one_letter_code
_entity_poly.pdbx_strand_id
1 'polypeptide(L)'
;MQILIRGDAETFVYEAEPEQLIKHVKEFVSAKTQIDAADLLLTCEGAPCNDEDVIPSGPLVFNVDKQEKKKQKTGRAKRRMQYNRRFVNVVQSFGRKKGPNSNS
;
A
#
# COMPACT_ATOMS: atom_id res chain seq x y z
N MET A 1 20.31 -7.74 -7.93
CA MET A 1 19.73 -6.41 -8.25
C MET A 1 20.55 -5.35 -7.54
N GLN A 2 20.88 -4.23 -8.17
CA GLN A 2 21.58 -3.15 -7.45
C GLN A 2 20.57 -2.12 -6.92
N ILE A 3 20.66 -1.81 -5.63
CA ILE A 3 19.87 -0.79 -4.95
C ILE A 3 20.79 0.39 -4.63
N LEU A 4 20.35 1.59 -5.00
CA LEU A 4 21.03 2.83 -4.67
C LEU A 4 20.41 3.43 -3.42
N ILE A 5 21.19 3.51 -2.35
CA ILE A 5 20.77 4.06 -1.06
C ILE A 5 21.37 5.45 -0.95
N ARG A 6 20.51 6.48 -1.00
CA ARG A 6 20.94 7.86 -0.85
C ARG A 6 21.02 8.21 0.63
N GLY A 7 22.21 8.45 1.13
CA GLY A 7 22.44 9.10 2.42
C GLY A 7 22.70 10.60 2.27
N ASP A 8 22.83 11.30 3.40
CA ASP A 8 23.04 12.75 3.43
C ASP A 8 24.41 13.16 2.84
N ALA A 9 25.45 12.34 3.07
CA ALA A 9 26.81 12.61 2.63
C ALA A 9 27.26 11.73 1.45
N GLU A 10 26.83 10.47 1.41
CA GLU A 10 27.28 9.48 0.43
C GLU A 10 26.11 8.66 -0.10
N THR A 11 26.23 8.21 -1.36
CA THR A 11 25.31 7.22 -1.94
C THR A 11 25.96 5.85 -1.89
N PHE A 12 25.30 4.90 -1.25
CA PHE A 12 25.76 3.52 -1.17
C PHE A 12 25.10 2.67 -2.26
N VAL A 13 25.85 1.74 -2.81
CA VAL A 13 25.33 0.72 -3.73
C VAL A 13 25.28 -0.60 -2.97
N TYR A 14 24.11 -1.21 -2.93
CA TYR A 14 23.88 -2.51 -2.31
C TYR A 14 23.49 -3.53 -3.38
N GLU A 15 24.22 -4.65 -3.43
CA GLU A 15 23.85 -5.77 -4.29
C GLU A 15 22.86 -6.66 -3.55
N ALA A 16 21.58 -6.49 -3.89
CA ALA A 16 20.48 -7.23 -3.31
C ALA A 16 20.19 -8.53 -4.07
N GLU A 17 19.98 -9.60 -3.32
CA GLU A 17 19.38 -10.84 -3.81
C GLU A 17 17.84 -10.72 -3.86
N PRO A 18 17.15 -11.55 -4.68
CA PRO A 18 15.70 -11.56 -4.72
C PRO A 18 15.09 -11.82 -3.35
N GLU A 19 14.02 -11.09 -3.01
CA GLU A 19 13.24 -11.25 -1.77
C GLU A 19 14.02 -11.00 -0.47
N GLN A 20 15.15 -10.30 -0.54
CA GLN A 20 15.93 -9.94 0.63
C GLN A 20 15.18 -8.89 1.49
N LEU A 21 15.19 -9.07 2.81
CA LEU A 21 14.55 -8.15 3.75
C LEU A 21 15.31 -6.82 3.87
N ILE A 22 14.56 -5.74 4.11
CA ILE A 22 15.12 -4.41 4.35
C ILE A 22 16.02 -4.37 5.60
N LYS A 23 15.81 -5.27 6.56
CA LYS A 23 16.74 -5.48 7.69
C LYS A 23 18.20 -5.63 7.26
N HIS A 24 18.48 -6.44 6.22
CA HIS A 24 19.85 -6.66 5.75
C HIS A 24 20.46 -5.40 5.13
N VAL A 25 19.62 -4.53 4.56
CA VAL A 25 20.05 -3.24 4.02
C VAL A 25 20.41 -2.29 5.17
N LYS A 26 19.61 -2.25 6.24
CA LYS A 26 19.92 -1.46 7.44
C LYS A 26 21.23 -1.92 8.09
N GLU A 27 21.44 -3.22 8.21
CA GLU A 27 22.69 -3.79 8.74
C GLU A 27 23.91 -3.39 7.90
N PHE A 28 23.79 -3.42 6.57
CA PHE A 28 24.86 -2.97 5.67
C PHE A 28 25.16 -1.48 5.82
N VAL A 29 24.12 -0.64 5.88
CA VAL A 29 24.29 0.81 6.05
C VAL A 29 24.87 1.12 7.43
N SER A 30 24.38 0.48 8.49
CA SER A 30 24.89 0.61 9.86
C SER A 30 26.38 0.28 9.95
N ALA A 31 26.81 -0.82 9.32
CA ALA A 31 28.23 -1.19 9.26
C ALA A 31 29.09 -0.17 8.50
N LYS A 32 28.53 0.51 7.49
CA LYS A 32 29.24 1.50 6.68
C LYS A 32 29.31 2.87 7.33
N THR A 33 28.21 3.32 7.94
CA THR A 33 28.11 4.66 8.54
C THR A 33 28.52 4.69 10.01
N GLN A 34 28.72 3.52 10.64
CA GLN A 34 28.94 3.37 12.08
C GLN A 34 27.81 3.98 12.93
N ILE A 35 26.60 4.04 12.39
CA ILE A 35 25.38 4.46 13.09
C ILE A 35 24.61 3.20 13.47
N ASP A 36 24.03 3.17 14.67
CA ASP A 36 23.24 2.02 15.10
C ASP A 36 22.01 1.81 14.18
N ALA A 37 21.67 0.56 13.92
CA ALA A 37 20.58 0.22 13.00
C ALA A 37 19.21 0.77 13.47
N ALA A 38 19.04 0.96 14.78
CA ALA A 38 17.85 1.57 15.39
C ALA A 38 17.67 3.05 15.01
N ASP A 39 18.77 3.76 14.76
CA ASP A 39 18.76 5.19 14.41
C ASP A 39 18.63 5.43 12.90
N LEU A 40 18.66 4.35 12.09
CA LEU A 40 18.56 4.43 10.63
C LEU A 40 17.10 4.34 10.17
N LEU A 41 16.63 5.42 9.55
CA LEU A 41 15.33 5.49 8.87
C LEU A 41 15.53 5.36 7.36
N LEU A 42 15.17 4.20 6.80
CA LEU A 42 15.13 3.98 5.35
C LEU A 42 13.75 4.34 4.81
N THR A 43 13.71 5.07 3.70
CA THR A 43 12.46 5.42 3.01
C THR A 43 12.47 4.95 1.57
N CYS A 44 11.33 4.43 1.10
CA CYS A 44 11.06 4.14 -0.31
C CYS A 44 9.83 4.96 -0.74
N GLU A 45 9.92 5.67 -1.87
CA GLU A 45 8.85 6.54 -2.40
C GLU A 45 8.28 7.57 -1.38
N GLY A 46 9.08 7.99 -0.40
CA GLY A 46 8.68 8.94 0.63
C GLY A 46 7.92 8.33 1.83
N ALA A 47 7.77 7.01 1.88
CA ALA A 47 7.25 6.28 3.04
C ALA A 47 8.39 5.55 3.78
N PRO A 48 8.36 5.48 5.12
CA PRO A 48 9.34 4.72 5.89
C PRO A 48 9.14 3.21 5.67
N CYS A 49 10.26 2.51 5.50
CA CYS A 49 10.29 1.06 5.34
C CYS A 49 10.43 0.35 6.70
N ASN A 50 9.70 -0.75 6.86
CA ASN A 50 9.82 -1.65 8.01
C ASN A 50 10.91 -2.70 7.76
N ASP A 51 11.42 -3.30 8.83
CA ASP A 51 12.51 -4.29 8.75
C ASP A 51 12.08 -5.60 8.07
N GLU A 52 10.79 -5.93 8.20
CA GLU A 52 10.14 -7.11 7.62
C GLU A 52 9.71 -6.90 6.16
N ASP A 53 9.80 -5.67 5.65
CA ASP A 53 9.45 -5.40 4.26
C ASP A 53 10.48 -6.05 3.34
N VAL A 54 9.98 -6.72 2.31
CA VAL A 54 10.80 -7.40 1.30
C VAL A 54 11.17 -6.40 0.22
N ILE A 55 12.43 -6.42 -0.24
CA ILE A 55 12.84 -5.67 -1.43
C ILE A 55 12.00 -6.17 -2.62
N PRO A 56 11.14 -5.32 -3.21
CA PRO A 56 10.26 -5.74 -4.28
C PRO A 56 11.06 -5.98 -5.55
N SER A 57 10.99 -7.21 -6.07
CA SER A 57 11.65 -7.65 -7.30
C SER A 57 10.95 -7.18 -8.58
N GLY A 58 9.96 -6.28 -8.48
CA GLY A 58 9.10 -5.83 -9.59
C GLY A 58 8.46 -4.46 -9.34
N PRO A 59 7.60 -3.96 -10.26
CA PRO A 59 6.93 -2.67 -10.10
C PRO A 59 6.19 -2.64 -8.76
N LEU A 60 6.34 -1.53 -8.03
CA LEU A 60 5.89 -1.34 -6.66
C LEU A 60 4.36 -1.42 -6.57
N VAL A 61 3.84 -2.63 -6.47
CA VAL A 61 2.47 -2.88 -6.05
C VAL A 61 2.54 -3.14 -4.57
N PHE A 62 2.18 -2.14 -3.76
CA PHE A 62 1.87 -2.37 -2.36
C PHE A 62 0.78 -3.43 -2.31
N ASN A 63 1.15 -4.65 -1.92
CA ASN A 63 0.20 -5.73 -1.73
C ASN A 63 -0.61 -5.41 -0.47
N VAL A 64 -1.65 -4.59 -0.64
CA VAL A 64 -2.65 -4.37 0.41
C VAL A 64 -3.49 -5.64 0.49
N ASP A 65 -3.47 -6.27 1.67
CA ASP A 65 -4.29 -7.45 1.92
C ASP A 65 -5.77 -7.16 1.67
N LYS A 66 -6.43 -8.10 1.00
CA LYS A 66 -7.87 -8.01 0.75
C LYS A 66 -8.59 -8.10 2.10
N GLN A 67 -9.12 -6.96 2.55
CA GLN A 67 -10.00 -6.94 3.70
C GLN A 67 -11.20 -7.86 3.47
N GLU A 68 -11.57 -8.63 4.50
CA GLU A 68 -12.74 -9.49 4.45
C GLU A 68 -14.02 -8.65 4.29
N LYS A 69 -14.67 -8.79 3.12
CA LYS A 69 -15.95 -8.14 2.84
C LYS A 69 -17.06 -9.18 2.84
N LYS A 70 -18.23 -8.81 3.37
CA LYS A 70 -19.42 -9.66 3.33
C LYS A 70 -19.72 -10.10 1.89
N LYS A 71 -19.99 -11.39 1.69
CA LYS A 71 -20.35 -11.94 0.38
C LYS A 71 -21.53 -11.17 -0.21
N GLN A 72 -21.37 -10.70 -1.45
CA GLN A 72 -22.45 -9.99 -2.12
C GLN A 72 -23.58 -10.96 -2.48
N LYS A 73 -24.84 -10.52 -2.31
CA LYS A 73 -25.99 -11.26 -2.81
C LYS A 73 -25.89 -11.37 -4.34
N THR A 74 -26.31 -12.50 -4.91
CA THR A 74 -26.32 -12.78 -6.35
C THR A 74 -27.76 -13.04 -6.86
N GLY A 75 -27.93 -13.11 -8.19
CA GLY A 75 -29.20 -13.45 -8.84
C GLY A 75 -30.39 -12.55 -8.48
N ARG A 76 -31.56 -13.16 -8.28
CA ARG A 76 -32.82 -12.47 -7.97
C ARG A 76 -32.73 -11.61 -6.71
N ALA A 77 -32.01 -12.07 -5.69
CA ALA A 77 -31.82 -11.33 -4.45
C ALA A 77 -31.03 -10.02 -4.68
N LYS A 78 -30.01 -10.05 -5.55
CA LYS A 78 -29.27 -8.83 -5.95
C LYS A 78 -30.15 -7.86 -6.71
N ARG A 79 -30.96 -8.35 -7.66
CA ARG A 79 -31.88 -7.53 -8.46
C ARG A 79 -32.94 -6.84 -7.60
N ARG A 80 -33.53 -7.54 -6.62
CA ARG A 80 -34.49 -6.96 -5.66
C ARG A 80 -33.84 -5.84 -4.83
N MET A 81 -32.63 -6.07 -4.32
CA MET A 81 -31.89 -5.04 -3.57
C MET A 81 -31.60 -3.80 -4.41
N GLN A 82 -31.20 -3.98 -5.67
CA GLN A 82 -30.93 -2.88 -6.61
C GLN A 82 -32.18 -2.07 -6.92
N TYR A 83 -33.33 -2.72 -7.15
CA TYR A 83 -34.61 -2.04 -7.37
C TYR A 83 -35.00 -1.19 -6.15
N ASN A 84 -34.95 -1.78 -4.95
CA ASN A 84 -35.28 -1.06 -3.72
C ASN A 84 -34.37 0.16 -3.54
N ARG A 85 -33.06 0.04 -3.76
CA ARG A 85 -32.12 1.18 -3.67
C ARG A 85 -32.36 2.27 -4.71
N ARG A 86 -32.82 1.90 -5.91
CA ARG A 86 -32.99 2.86 -7.03
C ARG A 86 -34.35 3.56 -7.03
N PHE A 87 -35.40 2.91 -6.55
CA PHE A 87 -36.77 3.37 -6.75
C PHE A 87 -37.59 3.49 -5.46
N VAL A 88 -37.45 2.52 -4.54
CA VAL A 88 -38.29 2.49 -3.34
C VAL A 88 -37.70 3.35 -2.22
N ASN A 89 -36.39 3.21 -1.98
CA ASN A 89 -35.70 3.87 -0.88
C ASN A 89 -35.13 5.24 -1.29
N VAL A 90 -35.30 5.67 -2.54
CA VAL A 90 -34.84 6.99 -2.98
C VAL A 90 -35.90 8.02 -2.61
N VAL A 91 -35.55 8.97 -1.74
CA VAL A 91 -36.37 10.16 -1.50
C VAL A 91 -35.83 11.26 -2.42
N GLN A 92 -36.69 11.83 -3.26
CA GLN A 92 -36.29 12.95 -4.12
C GLN A 92 -36.11 14.20 -3.26
N SER A 93 -34.87 14.48 -2.85
CA SER A 93 -34.53 15.75 -2.22
C SER A 93 -34.45 16.85 -3.28
N PHE A 94 -34.71 18.10 -2.86
CA PHE A 94 -34.49 19.25 -3.72
C PHE A 94 -33.01 19.37 -4.11
N GLY A 95 -32.74 19.76 -5.37
CA GLY A 95 -31.39 19.90 -5.92
C GLY A 95 -30.99 18.80 -6.90
N ARG A 96 -29.69 18.75 -7.25
CA ARG A 96 -29.16 17.79 -8.24
C ARG A 96 -29.09 16.38 -7.63
N LYS A 97 -29.48 15.37 -8.41
CA LYS A 97 -29.41 13.96 -7.98
C LYS A 97 -27.96 13.55 -7.68
N LYS A 98 -27.68 13.10 -6.45
CA LYS A 98 -26.38 12.49 -6.08
C LYS A 98 -26.23 11.11 -6.72
N GLY A 99 -25.02 10.81 -7.19
CA GLY A 99 -24.69 9.52 -7.78
C GLY A 99 -24.53 8.41 -6.73
N PRO A 100 -24.65 7.13 -7.12
CA PRO A 100 -24.60 5.99 -6.20
C PRO A 100 -23.23 5.72 -5.55
N ASN A 101 -22.15 6.35 -6.04
CA ASN A 101 -20.78 6.21 -5.49
C ASN A 101 -20.14 7.58 -5.23
N SER A 102 -20.95 8.54 -4.75
CA SER A 102 -20.47 9.86 -4.34
C SER A 102 -19.88 9.77 -2.94
N ASN A 103 -18.63 10.19 -2.77
CA ASN A 103 -17.92 10.20 -1.47
C ASN A 103 -18.03 11.55 -0.75
N SER A 104 -18.83 12.48 -1.31
CA SER A 104 -19.07 13.83 -0.80
C SER A 104 -20.19 13.94 0.22
#